data_AF-A0A388TJ47-F1
#
_entry.id   AF-A0A388TJ47-F1
#
_cell.length_a   1.000
_cell.length_b   1.000
_cell.length_c   1.000
_cell.angle_alpha   90.00
_cell.angle_beta   90.00
_cell.angle_gamma   90.00
#
_symmetry.space_group_name_H-M   'P 1'
#
loop_
_entity.id
_entity.type
_entity.pdbx_description
1 polymer ?
#
loop_
_entity_poly.entity_id
_entity_poly.type
_entity_poly.pdbx_seq_one_letter_code
_entity_poly.pdbx_strand_id
1 'polypeptide(L)'
;MAIVKYTISELKRQKPKVDWAAVRKIKKSGKALKDQAEDFAISAAKIVYRGAGRPPKEVTRDTVTLRLPAPLIFQLKATGKGWNTRASAYLEQGILAGNL
;
A
#
# COMPACT_ATOMS: atom_id res chain seq x y z
N MET A 1 -19.47 6.75 -28.09
CA MET A 1 -18.09 6.39 -27.70
C MET A 1 -17.96 4.88 -27.86
N ALA A 2 -17.29 4.39 -28.91
CA ALA A 2 -17.21 2.96 -29.20
C ALA A 2 -15.97 2.35 -28.50
N ILE A 3 -16.18 1.40 -27.60
CA ILE A 3 -15.10 0.64 -26.97
C ILE A 3 -14.75 -0.52 -27.91
N VAL A 4 -13.64 -0.40 -28.62
CA VAL A 4 -13.10 -1.50 -29.44
C VAL A 4 -12.54 -2.55 -28.49
N LYS A 5 -13.23 -3.69 -28.39
CA LYS A 5 -12.76 -4.85 -27.63
C LYS A 5 -11.85 -5.69 -28.53
N TYR A 6 -10.54 -5.51 -28.38
CA TYR A 6 -9.57 -6.40 -29.04
C TYR A 6 -9.59 -7.77 -28.36
N THR A 7 -9.54 -8.83 -29.17
CA THR A 7 -9.36 -10.19 -28.68
C THR A 7 -7.93 -10.42 -28.19
N ILE A 8 -7.71 -11.39 -27.30
CA ILE A 8 -6.37 -11.72 -26.77
C ILE A 8 -5.39 -12.06 -27.92
N SER A 9 -5.90 -12.67 -28.98
CA SER A 9 -5.13 -13.02 -30.18
C SER A 9 -4.64 -11.79 -30.95
N GLU A 10 -5.42 -10.72 -30.99
CA GLU A 10 -5.04 -9.45 -31.63
C GLU A 10 -4.03 -8.66 -30.79
N LEU A 11 -4.19 -8.67 -29.45
CA LEU A 11 -3.22 -8.07 -28.53
C LEU A 11 -1.83 -8.72 -28.65
N LYS A 12 -1.77 -10.04 -28.83
CA LYS A 12 -0.50 -10.79 -29.00
C LYS A 12 0.22 -10.51 -30.31
N ARG A 13 -0.49 -10.07 -31.36
CA ARG A 13 0.10 -9.72 -32.67
C ARG A 13 0.69 -8.31 -32.70
N GLN A 14 0.31 -7.44 -31.75
CA GLN A 14 0.89 -6.11 -31.66
C GLN A 14 2.32 -6.20 -31.11
N LYS A 15 3.28 -5.59 -31.83
CA LYS A 15 4.65 -5.47 -31.32
C LYS A 15 4.59 -4.71 -29.98
N PRO A 16 5.25 -5.21 -28.92
CA PRO A 16 5.26 -4.51 -27.64
C PRO A 16 5.87 -3.13 -27.84
N LYS A 17 5.18 -2.09 -27.35
CA LYS A 17 5.64 -0.69 -27.43
C LYS A 17 6.97 -0.45 -26.70
N VAL A 18 7.36 -1.40 -25.83
CA VAL A 18 8.57 -1.35 -25.01
C VAL A 18 9.59 -2.32 -25.58
N ASP A 19 10.80 -1.82 -25.84
CA ASP A 19 11.94 -2.65 -26.19
C ASP A 19 12.44 -3.41 -24.95
N TRP A 20 11.89 -4.61 -24.77
CA TRP A 20 12.27 -5.51 -23.68
C TRP A 20 13.72 -5.98 -23.74
N ALA A 21 14.37 -5.94 -24.91
CA ALA A 21 15.78 -6.29 -25.03
C ALA A 21 16.66 -5.20 -24.40
N ALA A 22 16.33 -3.92 -24.64
CA ALA A 22 16.98 -2.79 -23.99
C ALA A 22 16.78 -2.82 -22.46
N VAL A 23 15.56 -3.06 -21.99
CA VAL A 23 15.26 -3.18 -20.54
C VAL A 23 16.07 -4.30 -19.88
N ARG A 24 16.22 -5.45 -20.53
CA ARG A 24 17.04 -6.56 -20.01
C ARG A 24 18.52 -6.24 -19.96
N LYS A 25 19.05 -5.50 -20.96
CA LYS A 25 20.45 -5.04 -20.94
C LYS A 25 20.71 -4.09 -19.78
N ILE A 26 19.82 -3.13 -19.54
CA ILE A 26 19.89 -2.19 -18.40
C ILE A 26 19.83 -2.95 -17.06
N LYS A 27 18.97 -3.97 -16.95
CA LYS A 27 18.89 -4.79 -15.74
C LYS A 27 20.18 -5.59 -15.48
N LYS A 28 20.82 -6.09 -16.54
CA LYS A 28 22.07 -6.86 -16.46
C LYS A 28 23.26 -5.95 -16.09
N SER A 29 23.34 -4.74 -16.67
CA SER A 29 24.36 -3.76 -16.30
C SER A 29 24.16 -3.23 -14.87
N GLY A 30 22.92 -2.98 -14.46
CA GLY A 30 22.59 -2.60 -13.08
C GLY A 30 22.95 -3.67 -12.05
N LYS A 31 22.91 -4.96 -12.43
CA LYS A 31 23.39 -6.06 -11.58
C LYS A 31 24.93 -6.04 -11.44
N ALA A 32 25.65 -5.87 -12.54
CA ALA A 32 27.12 -5.80 -12.51
C ALA A 32 27.65 -4.61 -11.70
N LEU A 33 26.97 -3.45 -11.78
CA LEU A 33 27.26 -2.29 -10.93
C LEU A 33 26.98 -2.54 -9.45
N LYS A 34 25.98 -3.37 -9.14
CA LYS A 34 25.63 -3.74 -7.77
C LYS A 34 26.70 -4.63 -7.14
N ASP A 35 27.21 -5.60 -7.91
CA ASP A 35 28.27 -6.51 -7.47
C ASP A 35 29.61 -5.76 -7.25
N GLN A 36 29.88 -4.68 -8.02
CA GLN A 36 31.04 -3.80 -7.80
C GLN A 36 30.87 -2.80 -6.64
N ALA A 37 29.63 -2.49 -6.24
CA ALA A 37 29.34 -1.54 -5.16
C ALA A 37 29.46 -2.16 -3.75
N GLU A 38 29.55 -3.50 -3.65
CA GLU A 38 29.65 -4.20 -2.37
C GLU A 38 30.98 -3.92 -1.63
N ASP A 39 32.06 -3.58 -2.34
CA ASP A 39 33.38 -3.38 -1.73
C ASP A 39 33.70 -1.96 -1.24
N PHE A 40 32.92 -0.92 -1.60
CA PHE A 40 33.31 0.48 -1.30
C PHE A 40 32.24 1.35 -0.62
N ALA A 41 31.01 0.86 -0.40
CA ALA A 41 29.87 1.75 -0.08
C ALA A 41 29.00 1.30 1.10
N ILE A 42 29.57 0.71 2.16
CA ILE A 42 28.78 0.28 3.34
C ILE A 42 28.16 1.47 4.13
N SER A 43 28.64 2.72 3.99
CA SER A 43 28.11 3.83 4.81
C SER A 43 27.06 4.72 4.14
N ALA A 44 27.04 4.88 2.82
CA ALA A 44 26.16 5.86 2.14
C ALA A 44 24.95 5.24 1.39
N ALA A 45 25.06 3.99 0.93
CA ALA A 45 24.05 3.39 0.04
C ALA A 45 22.79 2.85 0.76
N LYS A 46 22.82 2.70 2.09
CA LYS A 46 21.66 2.20 2.85
C LYS A 46 20.51 3.23 2.97
N ILE A 47 20.79 4.51 2.69
CA ILE A 47 19.85 5.63 2.84
C ILE A 47 18.93 5.80 1.62
N VAL A 48 19.33 5.32 0.43
CA VAL A 48 18.67 5.71 -0.84
C VAL A 48 17.66 4.67 -1.38
N TYR A 49 17.71 3.39 -0.95
CA TYR A 49 17.00 2.32 -1.67
C TYR A 49 15.58 1.96 -1.17
N ARG A 50 15.05 2.64 -0.17
CA ARG A 50 13.61 2.60 0.13
C ARG A 50 13.21 4.03 0.39
N GLY A 51 12.48 4.65 -0.54
CA GLY A 51 11.84 5.94 -0.26
C GLY A 51 11.14 5.79 1.08
N ALA A 52 11.58 6.55 2.07
CA ALA A 52 11.15 6.37 3.45
C ALA A 52 9.63 6.37 3.46
N GLY A 53 9.03 5.19 3.65
CA GLY A 53 7.61 5.11 3.91
C GLY A 53 7.30 6.02 5.09
N ARG A 54 6.03 6.48 5.19
CA ARG A 54 5.60 7.25 6.36
C ARG A 54 6.18 6.59 7.62
N PRO A 55 6.94 7.33 8.45
CA PRO A 55 7.51 6.78 9.66
C PRO A 55 6.44 5.98 10.41
N PRO A 56 6.77 4.77 10.91
CA PRO A 56 5.82 3.98 11.67
C PRO A 56 5.29 4.84 12.81
N LYS A 57 3.96 4.82 13.00
CA LYS A 57 3.36 5.52 14.13
C LYS A 57 3.85 4.86 15.41
N GLU A 58 4.24 5.67 16.38
CA GLU A 58 4.63 5.21 17.73
C GLU A 58 3.49 4.47 18.43
N VAL A 59 2.24 4.88 18.19
CA VAL A 59 1.05 4.20 18.71
C VAL A 59 0.41 3.37 17.60
N THR A 60 0.56 2.06 17.72
CA THR A 60 -0.13 1.08 16.87
C THR A 60 -1.48 0.74 17.46
N ARG A 61 -2.49 0.59 16.60
CA ARG A 61 -3.80 0.07 16.98
C ARG A 61 -3.91 -1.34 16.41
N ASP A 62 -4.31 -2.29 17.26
CA ASP A 62 -4.63 -3.62 16.81
C ASP A 62 -5.94 -3.62 16.01
N THR A 63 -6.01 -4.48 15.01
CA THR A 63 -7.21 -4.65 14.20
C THR A 63 -8.08 -5.72 14.81
N VAL A 64 -9.28 -5.35 15.24
CA VAL A 64 -10.29 -6.27 15.79
C VAL A 64 -11.52 -6.27 14.88
N THR A 65 -12.09 -7.46 14.65
CA THR A 65 -13.36 -7.61 13.94
C THR A 65 -14.48 -7.89 14.94
N LEU A 66 -15.46 -6.98 15.02
CA LEU A 66 -16.62 -7.10 15.89
C LEU A 66 -17.91 -7.20 15.06
N ARG A 67 -18.85 -8.02 15.50
CA ARG A 67 -20.19 -8.10 14.89
C ARG A 67 -21.13 -7.17 15.65
N LEU A 68 -21.73 -6.23 14.93
CA LEU A 68 -22.71 -5.27 15.45
C LEU A 68 -24.03 -5.40 14.67
N PRO A 69 -25.18 -5.12 15.30
CA PRO A 69 -26.46 -5.07 14.60
C PRO A 69 -26.41 -4.12 13.41
N ALA A 70 -26.99 -4.51 12.27
CA ALA A 70 -27.10 -3.67 11.08
C ALA A 70 -27.65 -2.25 11.34
N PRO A 71 -28.73 -2.04 12.12
CA PRO A 71 -29.24 -0.68 12.36
C PRO A 71 -28.24 0.21 13.10
N LEU A 72 -27.45 -0.36 14.02
CA LEU A 72 -26.43 0.38 14.74
C LEU A 72 -25.32 0.85 13.79
N ILE A 73 -24.86 -0.03 12.89
CA ILE A 73 -23.86 0.31 11.87
C ILE A 73 -24.38 1.43 10.96
N PHE A 74 -25.67 1.38 10.59
CA PHE A 74 -26.29 2.43 9.78
C PHE A 74 -26.26 3.79 10.49
N GLN A 75 -26.66 3.83 11.76
CA GLN A 75 -26.62 5.05 12.58
C GLN A 75 -25.18 5.58 12.74
N LEU A 76 -24.23 4.70 13.03
CA LEU A 76 -22.81 5.08 13.12
C LEU A 76 -22.30 5.67 11.82
N LYS A 77 -22.58 5.05 10.67
CA LYS A 77 -22.18 5.58 9.35
C LYS A 77 -22.85 6.91 9.03
N ALA A 78 -24.11 7.09 9.44
CA ALA A 78 -24.85 8.34 9.24
C ALA A 78 -24.22 9.52 9.98
N THR A 79 -23.41 9.28 11.03
CA THR A 79 -22.65 10.34 11.70
C THR A 79 -21.61 11.02 10.78
N GLY A 80 -21.26 10.40 9.64
CA GLY A 80 -20.39 10.96 8.61
C GLY A 80 -18.97 10.39 8.60
N LYS A 81 -18.06 11.07 7.88
CA LYS A 81 -16.66 10.65 7.76
C LYS A 81 -16.00 10.52 9.15
N GLY A 82 -15.16 9.50 9.32
CA GLY A 82 -14.49 9.25 10.60
C GLY A 82 -15.37 8.67 11.71
N TRP A 83 -16.53 8.10 11.37
CA TRP A 83 -17.39 7.40 12.34
C TRP A 83 -16.65 6.28 13.09
N ASN A 84 -15.73 5.55 12.45
CA ASN A 84 -14.86 4.56 13.10
C ASN A 84 -14.01 5.17 14.23
N THR A 85 -13.40 6.33 13.97
CA THR A 85 -12.57 7.02 14.96
C THR A 85 -13.41 7.49 16.15
N ARG A 86 -14.62 7.99 15.89
CA ARG A 86 -15.56 8.40 16.95
C ARG A 86 -16.06 7.21 17.77
N ALA A 87 -16.40 6.10 17.11
CA ALA A 87 -16.79 4.87 17.80
C ALA A 87 -15.65 4.35 18.70
N SER A 88 -14.41 4.36 18.20
CA SER A 88 -13.23 4.00 19.00
C SER A 88 -13.05 4.90 20.23
N ALA A 89 -13.24 6.21 20.08
CA ALA A 89 -13.11 7.15 21.20
C ALA A 89 -14.23 6.95 22.25
N TYR A 90 -15.44 6.63 21.81
CA TYR A 90 -16.55 6.35 22.72
C TYR A 90 -16.32 5.06 23.53
N LEU A 91 -15.79 4.01 22.89
CA LEU A 91 -15.40 2.78 23.58
C LEU A 91 -14.28 3.04 24.59
N GLU A 92 -13.27 3.81 24.21
CA GLU A 92 -12.17 4.20 25.11
C GLU A 92 -12.69 4.96 26.33
N GLN A 93 -13.58 5.92 26.13
CA GLN A 93 -14.22 6.67 27.22
C GLN A 93 -15.03 5.77 28.15
N GLY A 94 -15.79 4.82 27.61
CA GLY A 94 -16.59 3.91 28.43
C GLY A 94 -15.74 2.96 29.27
N ILE A 95 -14.64 2.46 28.71
CA ILE A 95 -13.68 1.64 29.45
C ILE A 95 -13.03 2.45 30.58
N LEU A 96 -12.60 3.69 30.30
CA LEU A 96 -12.00 4.57 31.32
C LEU A 96 -13.00 4.97 32.41
N ALA A 97 -14.26 5.15 32.05
CA ALA A 97 -15.34 5.46 33.00
C ALA A 97 -15.83 4.23 33.79
N GLY A 98 -15.41 3.01 33.41
CA GLY A 98 -15.80 1.76 34.08
C GLY A 98 -17.27 1.36 33.87
N ASN A 99 -17.90 1.84 32.80
CA ASN A 99 -19.31 1.58 32.49
C ASN A 99 -19.50 0.76 31.20
N LEU A 100 -18.46 0.01 30.82
CA LEU A 100 -18.38 -0.82 29.62
C LEU A 100 -17.65 -2.13 29.92
#